data_AF-A0A3A3FWJ3-F1
#
_entry.id   AF-A0A3A3FWJ3-F1
#
_cell.length_a   1.000
_cell.length_b   1.000
_cell.length_c   1.000
_cell.angle_alpha   90.00
_cell.angle_beta   90.00
_cell.angle_gamma   90.00
#
_symmetry.space_group_name_H-M   'P 1'
#
loop_
_entity.id
_entity.type
_entity.pdbx_description
1 polymer ?
#
loop_
_entity_poly.entity_id
_entity_poly.type
_entity_poly.pdbx_seq_one_letter_code
_entity_poly.pdbx_strand_id
1 'polypeptide(L)'
;MPPTFTAPKQSSPNYWRLFITITAAVVVGNLASAWITAKIAQHQIALVWNNTAKVINQETQRVQAANQAAMQRSQENAAMQRDQLRAQRSADIHGRSLAKQCADWERASAELKSDTAQAESRRHCANSARYIETGELPRNQ
;
A
#
# COMPACT_ATOMS: atom_id res chain seq x y z
N MET A 1 27.41 -86.02 -64.58
CA MET A 1 27.50 -85.26 -63.31
C MET A 1 26.53 -84.10 -63.40
N PRO A 2 25.46 -84.04 -62.59
CA PRO A 2 24.57 -82.88 -62.58
C PRO A 2 25.15 -81.74 -61.71
N PRO A 3 24.89 -80.47 -62.03
CA PRO A 3 25.38 -79.33 -61.25
C PRO A 3 24.57 -79.16 -59.94
N THR A 4 25.29 -78.99 -58.84
CA THR A 4 24.73 -78.68 -57.52
C THR A 4 24.48 -77.16 -57.43
N PHE A 5 23.22 -76.74 -57.38
CA PHE A 5 22.86 -75.35 -57.09
C PHE A 5 22.89 -75.12 -55.58
N THR A 6 23.87 -74.36 -55.08
CA THR A 6 23.84 -73.84 -53.70
C THR A 6 22.84 -72.68 -53.62
N ALA A 7 21.71 -72.91 -52.95
CA ALA A 7 20.73 -71.85 -52.68
C ALA A 7 21.35 -70.74 -51.81
N PRO A 8 21.06 -69.45 -52.07
CA PRO A 8 21.56 -68.36 -51.25
C PRO A 8 20.94 -68.41 -49.86
N LYS A 9 21.77 -68.29 -48.82
CA LYS A 9 21.36 -68.25 -47.41
C LYS A 9 20.53 -66.98 -47.16
N GLN A 10 19.20 -67.09 -47.22
CA GLN A 10 18.30 -66.02 -46.79
C GLN A 10 18.45 -65.82 -45.27
N SER A 11 19.17 -64.77 -44.88
CA SER A 11 19.22 -64.31 -43.49
C SER A 11 17.87 -63.69 -43.15
N SER A 12 17.00 -64.43 -42.44
CA SER A 12 15.76 -63.89 -41.91
C SER A 12 16.06 -62.68 -41.01
N PRO A 13 15.46 -61.50 -41.26
CA PRO A 13 15.69 -60.32 -40.43
C PRO A 13 15.31 -60.61 -38.98
N ASN A 14 16.21 -60.32 -38.05
CA ASN A 14 15.98 -60.58 -36.63
C ASN A 14 15.10 -59.47 -36.05
N TYR A 15 13.78 -59.67 -36.12
CA TYR A 15 12.75 -58.71 -35.70
C TYR A 15 12.93 -58.21 -34.26
N TRP A 16 13.51 -59.01 -33.37
CA TRP A 16 13.83 -58.62 -31.99
C TRP A 16 14.86 -57.49 -31.92
N ARG A 17 15.91 -57.56 -32.75
CA ARG A 17 16.94 -56.50 -32.82
C ARG A 17 16.36 -55.21 -33.38
N LEU A 18 15.53 -55.32 -34.41
CA LEU A 18 14.81 -54.18 -35.01
C LEU A 18 13.91 -53.48 -34.00
N PHE A 19 13.15 -54.24 -33.21
CA PHE A 19 12.30 -53.70 -32.16
C PHE A 19 13.12 -52.91 -31.12
N ILE A 20 14.21 -53.49 -30.60
CA ILE A 20 15.07 -52.81 -29.62
C ILE A 20 15.65 -51.51 -30.19
N THR A 21 16.14 -51.51 -31.43
CA THR A 21 16.72 -50.31 -32.04
C THR A 21 15.70 -49.18 -32.21
N ILE A 22 14.47 -49.53 -32.61
CA ILE A 22 13.40 -48.54 -32.79
C ILE A 22 12.98 -47.97 -31.44
N THR A 23 12.78 -48.82 -30.42
CA THR A 23 12.41 -48.36 -29.07
C THR A 23 13.49 -47.47 -28.47
N ALA A 24 14.77 -47.84 -28.60
CA ALA A 24 15.88 -47.01 -28.13
C ALA A 24 15.92 -45.64 -28.83
N ALA A 25 15.72 -45.59 -30.14
CA ALA A 25 15.68 -44.34 -30.90
C ALA A 25 14.53 -43.42 -30.46
N VAL A 26 13.33 -43.97 -30.22
CA VAL A 26 12.18 -43.21 -29.73
C VAL A 26 12.42 -42.66 -28.33
N VAL A 27 12.97 -43.47 -27.42
CA VAL A 27 13.28 -43.03 -26.04
C VAL A 27 14.31 -41.90 -26.05
N VAL A 28 15.39 -42.03 -26.82
CA VAL A 28 16.41 -40.97 -26.94
C VAL A 28 15.84 -39.71 -27.59
N GLY A 29 15.02 -39.83 -28.64
CA GLY A 29 14.38 -38.69 -29.28
C GLY A 29 13.45 -37.93 -28.35
N ASN A 30 12.66 -38.64 -27.55
CA ASN A 30 11.76 -38.03 -26.56
C ASN A 30 12.55 -37.36 -25.43
N LEU A 31 13.63 -37.98 -24.95
CA LEU A 31 14.47 -37.41 -23.90
C LEU A 31 15.20 -36.14 -24.37
N ALA A 32 15.74 -36.16 -25.59
CA ALA A 32 16.40 -35.00 -26.19
C ALA A 32 15.41 -33.84 -26.39
N SER A 33 14.20 -34.14 -26.87
CA SER A 33 13.14 -33.15 -27.04
C SER A 33 12.77 -32.50 -25.70
N ALA A 34 12.57 -33.30 -24.65
CA ALA A 34 12.28 -32.79 -23.31
C ALA A 34 13.40 -31.91 -22.74
N TRP A 35 14.67 -32.29 -22.96
CA TRP A 35 15.82 -31.51 -22.49
C TRP A 35 15.94 -30.15 -23.18
N ILE A 36 15.72 -30.10 -24.50
CA ILE A 36 15.73 -28.85 -25.27
C ILE A 36 14.60 -27.92 -24.82
N THR A 37 13.38 -28.45 -24.68
CA THR A 37 12.23 -27.67 -24.21
C THR A 37 12.46 -27.11 -22.81
N ALA A 38 13.06 -27.89 -21.89
CA ALA A 38 13.37 -27.43 -20.54
C ALA A 38 14.38 -26.27 -20.52
N LYS A 39 15.41 -26.31 -21.37
CA LYS A 39 16.41 -25.23 -21.49
C LYS A 39 15.82 -23.94 -22.07
N ILE A 40 14.94 -24.06 -23.07
CA ILE A 40 14.27 -22.90 -23.66
C ILE A 40 13.31 -22.26 -22.64
N ALA A 41 12.53 -23.08 -21.92
CA ALA A 41 11.62 -22.59 -20.88
C ALA A 41 12.38 -21.82 -19.78
N GLN A 42 13.52 -22.35 -19.30
CA GLN A 42 14.34 -21.66 -18.30
C GLN A 42 14.81 -20.27 -18.75
N HIS A 43 15.23 -20.12 -20.01
CA HIS A 43 15.66 -18.82 -20.53
C HIS A 43 14.51 -17.82 -20.68
N GLN A 44 13.34 -18.27 -21.15
CA GLN A 44 12.17 -17.39 -21.29
C GLN A 44 11.66 -16.91 -19.94
N ILE A 45 11.64 -17.79 -18.94
CA ILE A 45 11.24 -17.45 -17.57
C ILE A 45 12.15 -16.34 -17.00
N ALA A 46 13.47 -16.46 -17.14
CA ALA A 46 14.42 -15.47 -16.62
C ALA A 46 14.23 -14.06 -17.23
N LEU A 47 13.88 -13.98 -18.52
CA LEU A 47 13.64 -12.70 -19.21
C LEU A 47 12.34 -12.03 -18.75
N VAL A 48 11.27 -12.81 -18.54
CA VAL A 48 9.98 -12.30 -18.07
C VAL A 48 10.11 -11.75 -16.66
N TRP A 49 10.72 -12.51 -15.74
CA TRP A 49 10.89 -12.10 -14.34
C TRP A 49 11.62 -10.76 -14.17
N ASN A 50 12.69 -10.52 -14.93
CA ASN A 50 13.45 -9.27 -14.86
C ASN A 50 12.63 -8.04 -15.32
N ASN A 51 11.78 -8.21 -16.33
CA ASN A 51 10.92 -7.14 -16.80
C ASN A 51 9.76 -6.88 -15.83
N THR A 52 9.15 -7.94 -15.29
CA THR A 52 8.08 -7.81 -14.30
C THR A 52 8.56 -7.15 -13.00
N ALA A 53 9.76 -7.49 -12.52
CA ALA A 53 10.33 -6.88 -11.32
C ALA A 53 10.57 -5.37 -11.44
N LYS A 54 11.01 -4.89 -12.62
CA LYS A 54 11.19 -3.45 -12.86
C LYS A 54 9.86 -2.69 -12.86
N VAL A 55 8.84 -3.25 -13.52
CA VAL A 55 7.50 -2.63 -13.58
C VAL A 55 6.86 -2.58 -12.20
N ILE A 56 6.96 -3.66 -11.42
CA ILE A 56 6.42 -3.69 -10.05
C ILE A 56 7.11 -2.64 -9.17
N ASN A 57 8.44 -2.52 -9.24
CA ASN A 57 9.16 -1.53 -8.45
C ASN A 57 8.77 -0.08 -8.81
N GLN A 58 8.61 0.22 -10.09
CA GLN A 58 8.18 1.55 -10.54
C GLN A 58 6.76 1.90 -10.08
N GLU A 59 5.83 0.95 -10.20
CA GLU A 59 4.46 1.15 -9.73
C GLU A 59 4.39 1.29 -8.20
N THR A 60 5.18 0.49 -7.47
CA THR A 60 5.26 0.59 -6.01
C THR A 60 5.78 1.97 -5.58
N GLN A 61 6.81 2.49 -6.23
CA GLN A 61 7.34 3.84 -5.95
C GLN A 61 6.32 4.93 -6.24
N ARG A 62 5.57 4.83 -7.35
CA ARG A 62 4.50 5.78 -7.69
C ARG A 62 3.39 5.77 -6.66
N VAL A 63 2.95 4.59 -6.24
CA VAL A 63 1.91 4.44 -5.21
C VAL A 63 2.39 5.00 -3.86
N GLN A 64 3.63 4.74 -3.47
CA GLN A 64 4.21 5.31 -2.25
C GLN A 64 4.26 6.85 -2.30
N ALA A 65 4.72 7.43 -3.40
CA ALA A 65 4.76 8.88 -3.57
C ALA A 65 3.34 9.50 -3.56
N ALA A 66 2.37 8.86 -4.22
CA ALA A 66 0.98 9.30 -4.23
C ALA A 66 0.36 9.26 -2.82
N ASN A 67 0.62 8.20 -2.06
CA ASN A 67 0.14 8.07 -0.68
C ASN A 67 0.76 9.11 0.25
N GLN A 68 2.06 9.40 0.10
CA GLN A 68 2.72 10.46 0.88
C GLN A 68 2.13 11.84 0.58
N ALA A 69 1.93 12.16 -0.71
CA ALA A 69 1.31 13.42 -1.11
C ALA A 69 -0.14 13.53 -0.62
N ALA A 70 -0.92 12.45 -0.67
CA ALA A 70 -2.28 12.41 -0.14
C ALA A 70 -2.31 12.62 1.38
N MET A 71 -1.38 12.01 2.11
CA MET A 71 -1.26 12.18 3.56
C MET A 71 -0.89 13.62 3.94
N GLN A 72 0.04 14.26 3.22
CA GLN A 72 0.38 15.67 3.43
C GLN A 72 -0.82 16.59 3.20
N ARG A 73 -1.52 16.43 2.06
CA ARG A 73 -2.74 17.21 1.79
C ARG A 73 -3.83 16.98 2.82
N SER A 74 -3.96 15.74 3.33
CA SER A 74 -4.93 15.43 4.39
C SER A 74 -4.61 16.18 5.68
N GLN A 75 -3.33 16.30 6.05
CA GLN A 75 -2.91 17.05 7.23
C GLN A 75 -3.15 18.56 7.06
N GLU A 76 -2.83 19.12 5.89
CA GLU A 76 -3.11 20.52 5.57
C GLU A 76 -4.61 20.84 5.63
N ASN A 77 -5.44 19.97 5.04
CA ASN A 77 -6.89 20.11 5.09
C ASN A 77 -7.44 20.01 6.51
N ALA A 78 -6.87 19.13 7.35
CA ALA A 78 -7.27 19.01 8.75
C ALA A 78 -6.94 20.28 9.55
N ALA A 79 -5.78 20.91 9.29
CA ALA A 79 -5.42 22.18 9.92
C ALA A 79 -6.38 23.30 9.49
N MET A 80 -6.66 23.44 8.20
CA MET A 80 -7.61 24.43 7.69
C MET A 80 -9.02 24.25 8.26
N GLN A 81 -9.50 23.00 8.37
CA GLN A 81 -10.80 22.72 8.98
C GLN A 81 -10.84 23.09 10.46
N ARG A 82 -9.77 22.84 11.22
CA ARG A 82 -9.68 23.25 12.63
C ARG A 82 -9.77 24.76 12.80
N ASP A 83 -9.08 25.52 11.97
CA ASP A 83 -9.10 26.98 12.05
C ASP A 83 -10.47 27.55 11.63
N GLN A 84 -11.11 26.98 10.61
CA GLN A 84 -12.48 27.32 10.25
C GLN A 84 -13.47 27.02 11.39
N LEU A 85 -13.34 25.87 12.05
CA LEU A 85 -14.16 25.50 13.22
C LEU A 85 -13.96 26.46 14.38
N ARG A 86 -12.72 26.86 14.68
CA ARG A 86 -12.41 27.87 15.71
C ARG A 86 -13.05 29.22 15.37
N ALA A 87 -12.95 29.66 14.11
CA ALA A 87 -13.58 30.89 13.66
C ALA A 87 -15.11 30.85 13.80
N GLN A 88 -15.74 29.75 13.39
CA GLN A 88 -17.19 29.55 13.56
C GLN A 88 -17.60 29.58 15.03
N ARG A 89 -16.87 28.89 15.92
CA ARG A 89 -17.16 28.88 17.36
C ARG A 89 -16.97 30.24 18.01
N SER A 90 -15.98 31.01 17.58
CA SER A 90 -15.80 32.39 18.06
C SER A 90 -16.95 33.31 17.64
N ALA A 91 -17.54 33.06 16.47
CA ALA A 91 -18.66 33.83 15.94
C ALA A 91 -20.03 33.38 16.46
N ASP A 92 -20.12 32.17 17.03
CA ASP A 92 -21.34 31.61 17.61
C ASP A 92 -21.82 32.38 18.87
N ILE A 93 -23.12 32.27 19.17
CA ILE A 93 -23.77 32.97 20.28
C ILE A 93 -23.08 32.63 21.61
N HIS A 94 -22.76 31.35 21.84
CA HIS A 94 -22.09 30.93 23.06
C HIS A 94 -20.65 31.44 23.11
N GLY A 95 -19.92 31.40 21.99
CA GLY A 95 -18.56 31.92 21.91
C GLY A 95 -18.49 33.41 22.22
N ARG A 96 -19.39 34.20 21.64
CA ARG A 96 -19.51 35.64 21.93
C ARG A 96 -19.86 35.91 23.40
N SER A 97 -20.78 35.15 23.97
CA SER A 97 -21.17 35.27 25.38
C SER A 97 -20.00 34.98 26.32
N LEU A 98 -19.25 33.91 26.08
CA LEU A 98 -18.08 33.54 26.87
C LEU A 98 -16.94 34.54 26.71
N ALA A 99 -16.70 35.03 25.49
CA ALA A 99 -15.70 36.07 25.24
C ALA A 99 -16.04 37.38 25.98
N LYS A 100 -17.32 37.76 25.99
CA LYS A 100 -17.78 38.91 26.76
C LYS A 100 -17.56 38.73 28.26
N GLN A 101 -17.91 37.57 28.82
CA GLN A 101 -17.68 37.27 30.24
C GLN A 101 -16.21 37.34 30.61
N CYS A 102 -15.31 36.80 29.77
CA CYS A 102 -13.86 36.94 29.97
C CYS A 102 -13.45 38.42 30.02
N ALA A 103 -13.87 39.24 29.05
CA ALA A 103 -13.53 40.67 29.02
C ALA A 103 -14.10 41.45 30.22
N ASP A 104 -15.32 41.14 30.65
CA ASP A 104 -15.96 41.78 31.81
C ASP A 104 -15.21 41.42 33.11
N TRP A 105 -14.81 40.16 33.28
CA TRP A 105 -14.03 39.73 34.44
C TRP A 105 -12.57 40.18 34.39
N GLU A 106 -11.94 40.28 33.22
CA GLU A 106 -10.63 40.90 33.08
C GLU A 106 -10.66 42.36 33.54
N ARG A 107 -11.66 43.13 33.09
CA ARG A 107 -11.86 44.52 33.55
C ARG A 107 -12.08 44.58 35.06
N ALA A 108 -12.97 43.73 35.59
CA ALA A 108 -13.22 43.66 37.03
C ALA A 108 -11.94 43.29 37.82
N SER A 109 -11.10 42.39 37.30
CA SER A 109 -9.83 42.03 37.94
C SER A 109 -8.83 43.18 37.96
N ALA A 110 -8.82 44.02 36.91
CA ALA A 110 -7.97 45.19 36.81
C ALA A 110 -8.44 46.33 37.74
N GLU A 111 -9.75 46.52 37.87
CA GLU A 111 -10.36 47.54 38.72
C GLU A 111 -10.34 47.17 40.20
N LEU A 112 -10.83 45.98 40.56
CA LEU A 112 -11.01 45.56 41.96
C LEU A 112 -9.73 45.02 42.59
N LYS A 113 -8.82 44.45 41.78
CA LYS A 113 -7.55 43.84 42.22
C LYS A 113 -7.70 42.82 43.37
N SER A 114 -8.85 42.19 43.50
CA SER A 114 -9.09 41.15 44.51
C SER A 114 -8.72 39.77 43.95
N ASP A 115 -8.31 38.87 44.84
CA ASP A 115 -7.97 37.50 44.48
C ASP A 115 -9.14 36.78 43.81
N THR A 116 -10.37 37.03 44.28
CA THR A 116 -11.59 36.50 43.69
C THR A 116 -11.79 36.97 42.26
N ALA A 117 -11.60 38.26 41.98
CA ALA A 117 -11.76 38.80 40.63
C ALA A 117 -10.69 38.26 39.67
N GLN A 118 -9.46 38.05 40.14
CA GLN A 118 -8.41 37.39 39.35
C GLN A 118 -8.72 35.92 39.09
N ALA A 119 -9.24 35.19 40.09
CA ALA A 119 -9.60 33.79 39.95
C ALA A 119 -10.75 33.60 38.95
N GLU A 120 -11.80 34.42 39.04
CA GLU A 120 -12.94 34.38 38.11
C GLU A 120 -12.55 34.81 36.70
N SER A 121 -11.70 35.84 36.55
CA SER A 121 -11.11 36.21 35.26
C SER A 121 -10.42 35.01 34.59
N ARG A 122 -9.52 34.34 35.31
CA ARG A 122 -8.83 33.13 34.79
C ARG A 122 -9.82 32.03 34.43
N ARG A 123 -10.84 31.79 35.25
CA ARG A 123 -11.87 30.75 35.01
C ARG A 123 -12.66 31.04 33.73
N HIS A 124 -13.20 32.25 33.60
CA HIS A 124 -14.05 32.61 32.46
C HIS A 124 -13.26 32.70 31.15
N CYS A 125 -12.03 33.20 31.19
CA CYS A 125 -11.16 33.21 30.02
C CYS A 125 -10.72 31.80 29.60
N ALA A 126 -10.41 30.92 30.56
CA ALA A 126 -10.14 29.51 30.26
C ALA A 126 -11.36 28.79 29.65
N ASN A 127 -12.56 29.08 30.12
CA ASN A 127 -13.80 28.53 29.56
C ASN A 127 -14.03 29.01 28.11
N SER A 128 -13.78 30.29 27.83
CA SER A 128 -13.86 30.83 26.46
C SER A 128 -12.85 30.16 25.53
N ALA A 129 -11.59 30.06 25.95
CA ALA A 129 -10.53 29.40 25.18
C ALA A 129 -10.85 27.93 24.91
N ARG A 130 -11.30 27.20 25.95
CA ARG A 130 -11.71 25.80 25.83
C ARG A 130 -12.87 25.63 24.86
N TYR A 131 -13.88 26.49 24.89
CA TYR A 131 -15.00 26.43 23.96
C TYR A 131 -14.54 26.62 22.50
N ILE A 132 -13.67 27.59 22.24
CA ILE A 132 -13.13 27.82 20.89
C ILE A 132 -12.36 26.58 20.41
N GLU A 133 -11.54 25.99 21.27
CA GLU A 133 -10.70 24.85 20.92
C GLU A 133 -11.48 23.53 20.77
N THR A 134 -12.39 23.23 21.69
CA THR A 134 -13.05 21.93 21.80
C THR A 134 -14.52 21.93 21.37
N GLY A 135 -15.20 23.08 21.45
CA GLY A 135 -16.64 23.21 21.28
C GLY A 135 -17.44 22.80 22.52
N GLU A 136 -16.78 22.44 23.62
CA GLU A 136 -17.45 22.05 24.87
C GLU A 136 -17.86 23.28 25.68
N LEU A 137 -19.15 23.37 26.02
CA LEU A 137 -19.62 24.36 26.96
C LEU A 137 -19.16 24.00 28.38
N PRO A 138 -18.76 24.97 29.21
CA PRO A 138 -18.46 24.72 30.60
C PRO A 138 -19.69 24.11 31.27
N ARG A 139 -19.54 22.92 31.86
CA ARG A 139 -20.58 22.34 32.71
C ARG A 139 -20.64 23.22 33.95
N ASN A 140 -21.74 23.95 34.10
CA ASN A 140 -22.03 24.76 35.28
C ASN A 140 -21.68 23.95 36.54
N GLN A 141 -20.70 24.45 37.29
CA GLN A 141 -20.47 24.14 38.70
C GLN A 141 -20.74 25.42 39.46
#